data_AF-A0AA41UE64-F1
#
_entry.id   AF-A0AA41UE64-F1
#
_cell.length_a   1.000
_cell.length_b   1.000
_cell.length_c   1.000
_cell.angle_alpha   90.00
_cell.angle_beta   90.00
_cell.angle_gamma   90.00
#
_symmetry.space_group_name_H-M   'P 1'
#
loop_
_entity.id
_entity.type
_entity.pdbx_description
1 polymer ?
#
loop_
_entity_poly.entity_id
_entity_poly.type
_entity_poly.pdbx_seq_one_letter_code
_entity_poly.pdbx_strand_id
1 'polypeptide(L)'
;MLKKTLLKKWSARIAAAAILGGLLVGTSLATSASAGTCTTRGCGGVFTNASGKGIFVSNNWCWSTTSLYYGNVLPCSPTWNDSAYNSYFLLLGGHSTTEFYYYYDTDAYRIDPHCTVSFEAGSSFTSITNSSSSPMWRKITNIANMKMVKYTC
;
A
#
# COMPACT_ATOMS: atom_id res chain seq x y z
N MET A 1 -56.74 32.71 39.77
CA MET A 1 -56.16 31.67 38.89
C MET A 1 -55.16 30.84 39.71
N LEU A 2 -55.53 29.61 40.06
CA LEU A 2 -54.79 28.69 40.93
C LEU A 2 -53.96 27.71 40.08
N LYS A 3 -52.67 27.56 40.39
CA LYS A 3 -52.06 26.30 40.90
C LYS A 3 -50.53 26.41 40.95
N LYS A 4 -50.01 26.35 42.17
CA LYS A 4 -48.63 25.99 42.49
C LYS A 4 -48.54 24.48 42.76
N THR A 5 -47.32 23.96 42.56
CA THR A 5 -46.63 22.86 43.26
C THR A 5 -46.88 21.38 42.92
N LEU A 6 -45.80 20.79 42.36
CA LEU A 6 -44.99 19.64 42.86
C LEU A 6 -45.42 18.17 42.63
N LEU A 7 -44.58 17.52 41.79
CA LEU A 7 -43.84 16.27 42.03
C LEU A 7 -44.58 15.01 42.53
N LYS A 8 -44.60 13.95 41.70
CA LYS A 8 -44.33 12.58 42.17
C LYS A 8 -43.82 11.66 41.04
N LYS A 9 -42.56 11.24 41.17
CA LYS A 9 -41.89 10.21 40.38
C LYS A 9 -42.59 8.85 40.57
N TRP A 10 -42.79 8.09 39.51
CA TRP A 10 -42.74 6.62 39.55
C TRP A 10 -42.08 6.07 38.29
N SER A 11 -41.15 5.17 38.55
CA SER A 11 -40.20 4.55 37.64
C SER A 11 -40.83 3.42 36.85
N ALA A 12 -40.60 3.35 35.55
CA ALA A 12 -40.70 2.09 34.80
C ALA A 12 -39.46 1.95 33.92
N ARG A 13 -38.52 1.11 34.38
CA ARG A 13 -37.38 0.65 33.60
C ARG A 13 -37.91 -0.39 32.61
N ILE A 14 -37.80 -0.11 31.32
CA ILE A 14 -37.82 -1.17 30.31
C ILE A 14 -36.46 -1.13 29.64
N ALA A 15 -35.59 -2.04 30.09
CA ALA A 15 -34.36 -2.38 29.43
C ALA A 15 -34.70 -3.25 28.23
N ALA A 16 -34.64 -2.68 27.03
CA ALA A 16 -34.58 -3.48 25.81
C ALA A 16 -33.09 -3.70 25.48
N ALA A 17 -32.60 -4.86 25.89
CA ALA A 17 -31.35 -5.42 25.43
C ALA A 17 -31.51 -5.81 23.95
N ALA A 18 -30.97 -5.00 23.04
CA ALA A 18 -30.72 -5.45 21.67
C ALA A 18 -29.28 -5.97 21.61
N ILE A 19 -29.21 -7.27 21.37
CA ILE A 19 -28.03 -8.11 21.35
C ILE A 19 -27.07 -7.68 20.24
N LEU A 20 -25.78 -7.78 20.57
CA LEU A 20 -24.62 -7.74 19.69
C LEU A 20 -24.87 -8.27 18.28
N GLY A 21 -24.64 -7.41 17.30
CA GLY A 21 -24.25 -7.76 15.94
C GLY A 21 -22.99 -7.00 15.58
N GLY A 22 -21.90 -7.30 16.29
CA GLY A 22 -20.58 -6.76 16.00
C GLY A 22 -20.13 -7.23 14.62
N LEU A 23 -20.33 -6.40 13.60
CA LEU A 23 -19.52 -6.48 12.40
C LEU A 23 -18.28 -5.62 12.67
N LEU A 24 -17.33 -6.20 13.42
CA LEU A 24 -15.95 -5.80 13.27
C LEU A 24 -15.58 -6.14 11.83
N VAL A 25 -15.79 -5.19 10.92
CA VAL A 25 -15.05 -5.18 9.65
C VAL A 25 -13.62 -4.99 10.11
N GLY A 26 -12.94 -6.11 10.33
CA GLY A 26 -11.51 -6.14 10.58
C GLY A 26 -10.89 -5.45 9.40
N THR A 27 -10.54 -4.18 9.56
CA THR A 27 -9.56 -3.51 8.74
C THR A 27 -8.27 -4.25 9.04
N SER A 28 -8.07 -5.39 8.37
CA SER A 28 -6.75 -5.95 8.21
C SER A 28 -5.95 -4.80 7.63
N LEU A 29 -5.09 -4.23 8.47
CA LEU A 29 -4.09 -3.27 8.02
C LEU A 29 -3.30 -4.06 6.98
N ALA A 30 -3.53 -3.78 5.70
CA ALA A 30 -2.85 -4.46 4.62
C ALA A 30 -1.35 -4.23 4.81
N THR A 31 -0.65 -5.21 5.39
CA THR A 31 0.80 -5.22 5.44
C THR A 31 1.28 -5.89 4.17
N SER A 32 2.39 -5.43 3.60
CA SER A 32 3.03 -6.05 2.43
C SER A 32 3.03 -7.57 2.58
N ALA A 33 2.33 -8.27 1.68
CA ALA A 33 2.04 -9.68 1.79
C ALA A 33 2.90 -10.41 0.78
N SER A 34 3.79 -11.29 1.23
CA SER A 34 4.65 -12.12 0.38
C SER A 34 3.94 -12.58 -0.90
N ALA A 35 4.62 -12.48 -2.05
CA ALA A 35 4.18 -13.11 -3.29
C ALA A 35 3.57 -14.51 -3.04
N GLY A 36 2.31 -14.70 -3.46
CA GLY A 36 1.57 -15.96 -3.32
C GLY A 36 0.65 -16.09 -2.10
N THR A 37 0.70 -15.20 -1.09
CA THR A 37 -0.25 -15.22 0.05
C THR A 37 -1.42 -14.26 -0.12
N CYS A 38 -1.30 -13.32 -1.06
CA CYS A 38 -2.29 -12.31 -1.38
C CYS A 38 -2.94 -12.63 -2.73
N THR A 39 -4.22 -12.99 -2.70
CA THR A 39 -5.01 -13.43 -3.88
C THR A 39 -6.12 -12.44 -4.26
N THR A 40 -6.25 -11.32 -3.55
CA THR A 40 -7.22 -10.24 -3.83
C THR A 40 -6.52 -8.92 -4.17
N ARG A 41 -7.13 -8.09 -5.01
CA ARG A 41 -6.55 -6.78 -5.39
C ARG A 41 -6.38 -5.90 -4.15
N GLY A 42 -5.16 -5.43 -3.92
CA GLY A 42 -4.82 -4.55 -2.80
C GLY A 42 -4.75 -5.24 -1.43
N CYS A 43 -4.66 -6.58 -1.35
CA CYS A 43 -4.33 -7.21 -0.06
C CYS A 43 -2.84 -7.06 0.31
N GLY A 44 -2.00 -6.75 -0.67
CA GLY A 44 -0.62 -6.38 -0.47
C GLY A 44 -0.40 -4.87 -0.62
N GLY A 45 0.86 -4.44 -0.55
CA GLY A 45 1.24 -3.05 -0.74
C GLY A 45 0.76 -2.52 -2.09
N VAL A 46 -0.05 -1.47 -2.05
CA VAL A 46 -0.50 -0.71 -3.22
C VAL A 46 0.53 0.37 -3.54
N PHE A 47 0.89 0.49 -4.81
CA PHE A 47 1.75 1.56 -5.30
C PHE A 47 1.00 2.46 -6.26
N THR A 48 0.99 3.75 -5.99
CA THR A 48 0.42 4.77 -6.88
C THR A 48 1.52 5.70 -7.36
N ASN A 49 1.63 5.88 -8.66
CA ASN A 49 2.53 6.86 -9.26
C ASN A 49 1.78 8.17 -9.51
N ALA A 50 1.84 9.11 -8.57
CA ALA A 50 1.29 10.45 -8.72
C ALA A 50 2.30 11.44 -9.33
N SER A 51 3.51 10.99 -9.67
CA SER A 51 4.51 11.81 -10.34
C SER A 51 4.26 11.90 -11.85
N GLY A 52 4.95 12.80 -12.54
CA GLY A 52 4.93 12.86 -14.01
C GLY A 52 5.85 11.85 -14.72
N LYS A 53 6.67 11.06 -14.00
CA LYS A 53 7.66 10.15 -14.58
C LYS A 53 7.31 8.70 -14.27
N GLY A 54 7.49 7.81 -15.24
CA GLY A 54 7.30 6.37 -15.03
C GLY A 54 8.31 5.78 -14.05
N ILE A 55 7.91 4.76 -13.30
CA ILE A 55 8.78 4.00 -12.40
C ILE A 55 8.57 2.51 -12.58
N PHE A 56 9.64 1.73 -12.53
CA PHE A 56 9.51 0.28 -12.56
C PHE A 56 9.04 -0.24 -11.21
N VAL A 57 8.05 -1.13 -11.24
CA VAL A 57 7.52 -1.85 -10.07
C VAL A 57 7.52 -3.34 -10.32
N SER A 58 7.59 -4.14 -9.25
CA SER A 58 7.60 -5.61 -9.30
C SER A 58 6.57 -6.18 -8.32
N ASN A 59 5.90 -7.26 -8.70
CA ASN A 59 5.00 -8.03 -7.82
C ASN A 59 5.69 -9.22 -7.13
N ASN A 60 7.02 -9.25 -7.15
CA ASN A 60 7.83 -10.23 -6.45
C ASN A 60 9.14 -9.60 -5.94
N TRP A 61 9.55 -9.97 -4.73
CA TRP A 61 10.88 -9.70 -4.18
C TRP A 61 11.68 -10.99 -3.96
N CYS A 62 12.99 -10.91 -4.16
CA CYS A 62 13.86 -12.08 -4.07
C CYS A 62 14.13 -12.39 -2.60
N TRP A 63 13.66 -13.54 -2.10
CA TRP A 63 13.73 -13.90 -0.67
C TRP A 63 15.16 -13.92 -0.11
N SER A 64 16.15 -14.26 -0.95
CA SER A 64 17.58 -14.30 -0.59
C SER A 64 18.26 -12.93 -0.59
N THR A 65 17.56 -11.89 -1.02
CA THR A 65 18.11 -10.53 -1.16
C THR A 65 17.76 -9.69 0.07
N THR A 66 18.64 -8.76 0.42
CA THR A 66 18.39 -7.77 1.48
C THR A 66 17.24 -6.83 1.09
N SER A 67 17.04 -5.69 1.77
CA SER A 67 16.03 -4.71 1.37
C SER A 67 16.36 -3.97 0.08
N LEU A 68 17.57 -4.17 -0.49
CA LEU A 68 18.10 -3.48 -1.65
C LEU A 68 18.73 -4.46 -2.64
N TYR A 69 18.60 -4.15 -3.92
CA TYR A 69 19.31 -4.83 -4.99
C TYR A 69 19.76 -3.81 -6.04
N TYR A 70 20.98 -3.92 -6.52
CA TYR A 70 21.50 -3.08 -7.60
C TYR A 70 21.54 -3.88 -8.90
N GLY A 71 20.87 -3.38 -9.92
CA GLY A 71 20.78 -4.02 -11.22
C GLY A 71 19.54 -3.59 -12.00
N ASN A 72 19.55 -3.87 -13.31
CA ASN A 72 18.45 -3.49 -14.19
C ASN A 72 17.15 -4.26 -13.88
N VAL A 73 17.30 -5.55 -13.54
CA VAL A 73 16.20 -6.52 -13.42
C VAL A 73 16.39 -7.32 -12.14
N LEU A 74 15.32 -7.53 -11.37
CA LEU A 74 15.35 -8.40 -10.20
C LEU A 74 15.48 -9.88 -10.65
N PRO A 75 16.44 -10.67 -10.13
CA PRO A 75 16.65 -12.04 -10.59
C PRO A 75 15.43 -12.97 -10.48
N CYS A 76 14.61 -12.77 -9.45
CA CYS A 76 13.39 -13.52 -9.19
C CYS A 76 12.15 -12.97 -9.91
N SER A 77 12.31 -11.86 -10.63
CA SER A 77 11.25 -11.21 -11.40
C SER A 77 11.83 -10.78 -12.75
N PRO A 78 12.23 -11.74 -13.62
CA PRO A 78 12.97 -11.43 -14.84
C PRO A 78 12.07 -10.96 -15.99
N THR A 79 10.75 -11.10 -15.85
CA THR A 79 9.80 -10.93 -16.94
C THR A 79 9.20 -9.53 -16.94
N TRP A 80 9.33 -8.79 -18.04
CA TRP A 80 8.58 -7.56 -18.27
C TRP A 80 7.15 -7.90 -18.67
N ASN A 81 6.19 -7.78 -17.75
CA ASN A 81 4.77 -8.04 -18.01
C ASN A 81 3.92 -7.44 -16.88
N ASP A 82 2.85 -6.72 -17.20
CA ASP A 82 1.91 -6.18 -16.21
C ASP A 82 0.78 -7.18 -15.85
N SER A 83 0.75 -8.30 -16.57
CA SER A 83 -0.30 -9.30 -16.58
C SER A 83 0.24 -10.71 -16.26
N ALA A 84 1.30 -10.81 -15.43
CA ALA A 84 1.86 -12.09 -15.00
C ALA A 84 2.38 -12.05 -13.55
N TYR A 85 2.46 -13.22 -12.90
CA TYR A 85 3.18 -13.38 -11.63
C TYR A 85 4.70 -13.27 -11.83
N ASN A 86 5.42 -12.88 -10.78
CA ASN A 86 6.88 -12.77 -10.76
C ASN A 86 7.39 -11.94 -11.95
N SER A 87 6.77 -10.78 -12.10
CA SER A 87 7.03 -9.86 -13.19
C SER A 87 7.31 -8.45 -12.66
N TYR A 88 7.86 -7.63 -13.55
CA TYR A 88 7.98 -6.20 -13.36
C TYR A 88 7.43 -5.47 -14.59
N PHE A 89 7.07 -4.21 -14.43
CA PHE A 89 6.69 -3.35 -15.55
C PHE A 89 6.91 -1.88 -15.20
N LEU A 90 6.78 -1.03 -16.22
CA LEU A 90 6.83 0.42 -16.05
C LEU A 90 5.43 0.95 -15.67
N LEU A 91 5.27 1.40 -14.43
CA LEU A 91 4.06 2.10 -13.99
C LEU A 91 4.15 3.58 -14.37
N LEU A 92 3.31 4.00 -15.31
CA LEU A 92 3.25 5.38 -15.79
C LEU A 92 2.69 6.34 -14.73
N GLY A 93 2.99 7.63 -14.90
CA GLY A 93 2.44 8.69 -14.06
C GLY A 93 0.92 8.76 -14.18
N GLY A 94 0.23 8.95 -13.05
CA GLY A 94 -1.23 8.95 -12.95
C GLY A 94 -1.86 7.58 -12.65
N HIS A 95 -1.09 6.49 -12.66
CA HIS A 95 -1.61 5.14 -12.51
C HIS A 95 -1.31 4.51 -11.14
N SER A 96 -2.11 3.50 -10.79
CA SER A 96 -1.98 2.67 -9.59
C SER A 96 -1.81 1.20 -9.95
N THR A 97 -1.06 0.45 -9.15
CA THR A 97 -0.91 -1.00 -9.33
C THR A 97 -2.23 -1.77 -9.15
N THR A 98 -3.24 -1.17 -8.52
CA THR A 98 -4.60 -1.72 -8.42
C THR A 98 -5.30 -1.92 -9.77
N GLU A 99 -4.85 -1.23 -10.81
CA GLU A 99 -5.37 -1.36 -12.19
C GLU A 99 -4.91 -2.67 -12.85
N PHE A 100 -3.86 -3.32 -12.34
CA PHE A 100 -3.19 -4.46 -12.96
C PHE A 100 -3.50 -5.75 -12.20
N TYR A 101 -4.08 -6.73 -12.90
CA TYR A 101 -4.66 -7.93 -12.26
C TYR A 101 -3.64 -8.70 -11.41
N TYR A 102 -2.39 -8.83 -11.84
CA TYR A 102 -1.39 -9.63 -11.14
C TYR A 102 -0.59 -8.85 -10.08
N TYR A 103 -0.89 -7.57 -9.86
CA TYR A 103 -0.22 -6.72 -8.86
C TYR A 103 -1.06 -6.59 -7.59
N TYR A 104 -1.42 -7.75 -7.04
CA TYR A 104 -2.12 -7.87 -5.75
C TYR A 104 -1.29 -7.33 -4.59
N ASP A 105 0.02 -7.56 -4.66
CA ASP A 105 1.06 -7.01 -3.78
C ASP A 105 2.15 -6.41 -4.67
N THR A 106 2.46 -5.13 -4.47
CA THR A 106 3.62 -4.50 -5.08
C THR A 106 4.77 -4.64 -4.10
N ASP A 107 5.70 -5.51 -4.44
CA ASP A 107 6.79 -5.94 -3.57
C ASP A 107 8.00 -5.02 -3.66
N ALA A 108 8.19 -4.35 -4.81
CA ALA A 108 9.36 -3.51 -5.03
C ALA A 108 9.18 -2.45 -6.10
N TYR A 109 10.08 -1.47 -6.08
CA TYR A 109 10.22 -0.43 -7.08
C TYR A 109 11.69 -0.17 -7.41
N ARG A 110 11.97 0.35 -8.62
CA ARG A 110 13.34 0.67 -9.08
C ARG A 110 13.56 2.16 -9.17
N ILE A 111 14.66 2.62 -8.59
CA ILE A 111 15.18 3.99 -8.73
C ILE A 111 16.34 3.98 -9.71
N ASP A 112 16.27 4.79 -10.75
CA ASP A 112 17.35 4.90 -11.73
C ASP A 112 18.61 5.55 -11.10
N PRO A 113 19.80 5.37 -11.69
CA PRO A 113 21.04 5.96 -11.19
C PRO A 113 20.93 7.47 -10.99
N HIS A 114 21.48 7.98 -9.88
CA HIS A 114 21.55 9.41 -9.54
C HIS A 114 20.20 10.13 -9.41
N CYS A 115 19.10 9.38 -9.29
CA CYS A 115 17.79 9.97 -9.12
C CYS A 115 17.30 9.93 -7.67
N THR A 116 16.41 10.86 -7.33
CA THR A 116 15.69 10.92 -6.05
C THR A 116 14.20 10.71 -6.27
N VAL A 117 13.60 9.91 -5.41
CA VAL A 117 12.17 9.61 -5.43
C VAL A 117 11.56 9.95 -4.08
N SER A 118 10.42 10.63 -4.08
CA SER A 118 9.69 11.01 -2.87
C SER A 118 8.33 10.33 -2.81
N PHE A 119 7.97 9.84 -1.63
CA PHE A 119 6.76 9.06 -1.39
C PHE A 119 5.97 9.58 -0.19
N GLU A 120 4.66 9.43 -0.28
CA GLU A 120 3.72 9.52 0.83
C GLU A 120 3.29 8.09 1.22
N ALA A 121 3.38 7.75 2.51
CA ALA A 121 2.86 6.51 3.07
C ALA A 121 2.15 6.82 4.40
N GLY A 122 0.82 6.90 4.35
CA GLY A 122 0.04 7.44 5.47
C GLY A 122 0.36 8.91 5.72
N SER A 123 0.70 9.27 6.95
CA SER A 123 1.15 10.63 7.33
C SER A 123 2.65 10.87 7.12
N SER A 124 3.40 9.84 6.70
CA SER A 124 4.84 9.93 6.53
C SER A 124 5.20 10.36 5.11
N PHE A 125 6.15 11.28 5.01
CA PHE A 125 6.81 11.66 3.77
C PHE A 125 8.27 11.23 3.82
N THR A 126 8.72 10.52 2.79
CA THR A 126 10.09 10.00 2.71
C THR A 126 10.67 10.29 1.34
N SER A 127 11.95 10.67 1.29
CA SER A 127 12.71 10.77 0.04
C SER A 127 13.90 9.83 0.05
N ILE A 128 14.13 9.16 -1.08
CA ILE A 128 15.19 8.18 -1.24
C ILE A 128 15.97 8.51 -2.50
N THR A 129 17.28 8.67 -2.35
CA THR A 129 18.20 8.92 -3.46
C THR A 129 18.99 7.66 -3.77
N ASN A 130 19.06 7.31 -5.06
CA ASN A 130 20.03 6.35 -5.54
C ASN A 130 21.32 7.08 -5.93
N SER A 131 22.35 7.01 -5.08
CA SER A 131 23.67 7.61 -5.38
C SER A 131 24.57 6.70 -6.21
N SER A 132 24.15 5.46 -6.48
CA SER A 132 24.91 4.49 -7.28
C SER A 132 24.81 4.80 -8.78
N SER A 133 25.80 4.33 -9.53
CA SER A 133 25.78 4.30 -10.99
C SER A 133 24.88 3.20 -11.56
N SER A 134 24.39 2.29 -10.73
CA SER A 134 23.47 1.22 -11.11
C SER A 134 22.05 1.49 -10.61
N PRO A 135 20.99 1.07 -11.34
CA PRO A 135 19.63 1.16 -10.84
C PRO A 135 19.49 0.40 -9.52
N MET A 136 18.71 0.95 -8.60
CA MET A 136 18.47 0.38 -7.28
C MET A 136 17.02 -0.06 -7.17
N TRP A 137 16.81 -1.37 -7.04
CA TRP A 137 15.56 -1.92 -6.59
C TRP A 137 15.46 -1.86 -5.07
N ARG A 138 14.31 -1.42 -4.57
CA ARG A 138 13.98 -1.34 -3.15
C ARG A 138 12.77 -2.19 -2.85
N LYS A 139 12.89 -3.01 -1.81
CA LYS A 139 11.76 -3.75 -1.24
C LYS A 139 10.77 -2.80 -0.57
N ILE A 140 9.48 -3.02 -0.77
CA ILE A 140 8.39 -2.41 -0.02
C ILE A 140 8.10 -3.34 1.16
N THR A 141 8.00 -2.80 2.37
CA THR A 141 7.81 -3.63 3.57
C THR A 141 6.94 -2.90 4.56
N ASN A 142 5.91 -3.59 5.07
CA ASN A 142 4.96 -3.09 6.06
C ASN A 142 4.25 -1.78 5.65
N ILE A 143 4.04 -1.57 4.35
CA ILE A 143 3.33 -0.40 3.81
C ILE A 143 2.13 -0.90 3.01
N ALA A 144 0.93 -0.48 3.44
CA ALA A 144 -0.33 -0.77 2.77
C ALA A 144 -0.49 0.01 1.46
N ASN A 145 -0.16 1.30 1.50
CA ASN A 145 -0.34 2.22 0.40
C ASN A 145 0.88 3.13 0.35
N MET A 146 1.56 3.15 -0.79
CA MET A 146 2.67 4.03 -1.07
C MET A 146 2.37 4.84 -2.32
N LYS A 147 2.44 6.16 -2.22
CA LYS A 147 2.19 7.08 -3.32
C LYS A 147 3.46 7.83 -3.64
N MET A 148 4.04 7.56 -4.81
CA MET A 148 5.18 8.33 -5.32
C MET A 148 4.69 9.68 -5.83
N VAL A 149 5.20 10.77 -5.27
CA VAL A 149 4.75 12.14 -5.61
C VAL A 149 5.78 12.93 -6.41
N LYS A 150 7.06 12.54 -6.34
CA LYS A 150 8.13 13.21 -7.08
C LYS A 150 9.19 12.21 -7.51
N TYR A 151 9.70 12.39 -8.71
CA TYR A 151 10.84 11.64 -9.24
C TYR A 151 11.73 12.61 -10.03
N THR A 152 12.96 12.82 -9.55
CA THR A 152 13.90 13.80 -10.12
C THR A 152 15.26 13.16 -10.38
N CYS A 153 15.79 13.43 -11.56
CA CYS A 153 17.16 13.26 -12.01
C CYS A 153 17.50 14.57 -12.74
#